data_AF-A0A928DGT3-F1
#
_entry.id   AF-A0A928DGT3-F1
#
_cell.length_a   1.000
_cell.length_b   1.000
_cell.length_c   1.000
_cell.angle_alpha   90.00
_cell.angle_beta   90.00
_cell.angle_gamma   90.00
#
_symmetry.space_group_name_H-M   'P 1'
#
loop_
_entity.id
_entity.type
_entity.pdbx_description
1 polymer ?
#
loop_
_entity_poly.entity_id
_entity_poly.type
_entity_poly.pdbx_seq_one_letter_code
_entity_poly.pdbx_strand_id
1 'polypeptide(L)'
;MKKFFSVVSFIVACLGIFFVFTAENKSKLISESTAVGYLKTQIPDKFMGATSVEKELGATEEVVRATEKILNVSDYLNREYTLSSGKKLTLYISYWEPAKEPIEFATTHTPDRCWVNNGWVCNEQTRRTSDILTIENNINKIKPARYGEYTFSTNDGISKPYIRYVWFWFIVDGKIYEFTKQNKGVSPYLWLKNTLTYMNQKAPEMYFIRVDSDKPLDEFRKNAEFQQLLKYLGDMILFEGKKGRIGDAK
;
A
#
# COMPACT_ATOMS: atom_id res chain seq x y z
N MET A 1 -35.17 -13.85 33.94
CA MET A 1 -34.41 -14.21 32.72
C MET A 1 -35.01 -13.65 31.43
N LYS A 2 -36.29 -13.89 31.09
CA LYS A 2 -36.91 -13.35 29.85
C LYS A 2 -36.84 -11.82 29.70
N LYS A 3 -37.06 -11.06 30.78
CA LYS A 3 -36.96 -9.59 30.77
C LYS A 3 -35.53 -9.06 30.52
N PHE A 4 -34.50 -9.82 30.92
CA PHE A 4 -33.10 -9.45 30.71
C PHE A 4 -32.69 -9.62 29.24
N PHE A 5 -33.13 -10.72 28.60
CA PHE A 5 -32.91 -10.96 27.17
C PHE A 5 -33.62 -9.95 26.26
N SER A 6 -34.81 -9.46 26.63
CA SER A 6 -35.51 -8.39 25.88
C SER A 6 -34.78 -7.05 25.96
N VAL A 7 -34.22 -6.69 27.12
CA VAL A 7 -33.48 -5.43 27.29
C VAL A 7 -32.17 -5.46 26.49
N VAL A 8 -31.44 -6.59 26.53
CA VAL A 8 -30.21 -6.76 25.74
C VAL A 8 -30.51 -6.72 24.23
N SER A 9 -31.57 -7.37 23.77
CA SER A 9 -31.96 -7.34 22.35
C SER A 9 -32.37 -5.94 21.89
N PHE A 10 -33.04 -5.18 22.75
CA PHE A 10 -33.43 -3.79 22.44
C PHE A 10 -32.20 -2.87 22.33
N ILE A 11 -31.21 -3.03 23.22
CA ILE A 11 -29.96 -2.26 23.16
C ILE A 11 -29.17 -2.59 21.89
N VAL A 12 -29.07 -3.86 21.50
CA VAL A 12 -28.40 -4.29 20.26
C VAL A 12 -29.12 -3.75 19.02
N ALA A 13 -30.46 -3.74 19.02
CA ALA A 13 -31.25 -3.16 17.92
C ALA A 13 -31.06 -1.64 17.83
N CYS A 14 -31.07 -0.92 18.96
CA CYS A 14 -30.80 0.52 18.99
C CYS A 14 -29.37 0.86 18.56
N LEU A 15 -28.38 0.05 18.95
CA LEU A 15 -27.00 0.19 18.45
C LEU A 15 -26.91 -0.07 16.96
N GLY A 16 -27.61 -1.09 16.43
CA GLY A 16 -27.67 -1.39 15.01
C GLY A 16 -28.29 -0.23 14.21
N ILE A 17 -29.41 0.31 14.69
CA ILE A 17 -30.07 1.48 14.08
C ILE A 17 -29.16 2.71 14.14
N PHE A 18 -28.52 2.97 15.29
CA PHE A 18 -27.56 4.06 15.43
C PHE A 18 -26.38 3.92 14.46
N PHE A 19 -25.82 2.72 14.29
CA PHE A 19 -24.76 2.45 13.31
C PHE A 19 -25.24 2.65 11.86
N VAL A 20 -26.45 2.21 11.51
CA VAL A 20 -27.00 2.42 10.16
C VAL A 20 -27.17 3.91 9.86
N PHE A 21 -27.80 4.66 10.76
CA PHE A 21 -28.05 6.10 10.55
C PHE A 21 -26.78 6.96 10.66
N THR A 22 -25.79 6.57 11.48
CA THR A 22 -24.50 7.29 11.54
C THR A 22 -23.56 6.91 10.39
N ALA A 23 -23.63 5.69 9.87
CA ALA A 23 -22.89 5.26 8.68
C ALA A 23 -23.42 5.93 7.40
N GLU A 24 -24.74 6.04 7.24
CA GLU A 24 -25.32 6.77 6.10
C GLU A 24 -24.97 8.26 6.13
N ASN A 25 -24.94 8.90 7.31
CA ASN A 25 -24.63 10.34 7.39
C ASN A 25 -23.14 10.67 7.16
N LYS A 26 -22.21 9.71 7.32
CA LYS A 26 -20.79 9.91 6.98
C LYS A 26 -20.50 9.78 5.49
N SER A 27 -21.42 9.21 4.70
CA SER A 27 -21.23 9.00 3.26
C SER A 27 -21.30 10.28 2.40
N LYS A 28 -21.69 11.42 2.98
CA LYS A 28 -22.11 12.62 2.22
C LYS A 28 -21.11 13.79 2.20
N LEU A 29 -19.84 13.55 2.54
CA LEU A 29 -18.75 14.50 2.28
C LEU A 29 -17.63 13.81 1.51
N ILE A 30 -17.91 13.46 0.25
CA ILE A 30 -16.83 13.26 -0.73
C ILE A 30 -16.34 14.67 -1.06
N SER A 31 -15.51 15.22 -0.18
CA SER A 31 -14.60 16.30 -0.57
C SER A 31 -13.77 15.77 -1.73
N GLU A 32 -13.67 16.51 -2.82
CA GLU A 32 -12.63 16.23 -3.82
C GLU A 32 -11.28 16.13 -3.08
N SER A 33 -10.51 15.09 -3.40
CA SER A 33 -9.27 14.83 -2.69
C SER A 33 -8.28 15.95 -2.97
N THR A 34 -7.65 16.48 -1.92
CA THR A 34 -6.60 17.49 -2.11
C THR A 34 -5.30 16.86 -2.63
N ALA A 35 -5.26 15.53 -2.70
CA ALA A 35 -4.08 14.75 -3.01
C ALA A 35 -3.82 14.52 -4.49
N VAL A 36 -4.78 14.81 -5.37
CA VAL A 36 -4.67 14.48 -6.80
C VAL A 36 -3.38 15.08 -7.39
N GLY A 37 -2.51 14.21 -7.92
CA GLY A 37 -1.24 14.59 -8.54
C GLY A 37 -0.08 14.86 -7.57
N TYR A 38 -0.29 14.76 -6.26
CA TYR A 38 0.74 14.90 -5.23
C TYR A 38 1.93 13.97 -5.45
N LEU A 39 1.69 12.70 -5.74
CA LEU A 39 2.75 11.70 -5.89
C LEU A 39 3.65 12.02 -7.08
N LYS A 40 3.10 12.63 -8.14
CA LYS A 40 3.87 13.09 -9.31
C LYS A 40 4.79 14.26 -8.96
N THR A 41 4.43 15.10 -7.99
CA THR A 41 5.32 16.19 -7.52
C THR A 41 6.45 15.66 -6.63
N GLN A 42 6.25 14.54 -5.95
CA GLN A 42 7.26 13.94 -5.07
C GLN A 42 8.27 13.08 -5.84
N ILE A 43 7.81 12.39 -6.88
CA ILE A 43 8.64 11.43 -7.63
C ILE A 43 8.81 11.88 -9.09
N PRO A 44 10.00 12.38 -9.48
CA PRO A 44 10.26 12.81 -10.85
C PRO A 44 10.06 11.70 -11.89
N ASP A 45 9.59 12.07 -13.07
CA ASP A 45 9.47 11.16 -14.23
C ASP A 45 10.82 10.81 -14.86
N LYS A 46 11.81 11.68 -14.68
CA LYS A 46 13.19 11.49 -15.11
C LYS A 46 14.12 11.96 -14.02
N PHE A 47 15.19 11.21 -13.79
CA PHE A 47 16.26 11.61 -12.89
C PHE A 47 17.55 10.92 -13.33
N MET A 48 18.66 11.64 -13.25
CA MET A 48 19.94 11.15 -13.77
C MET A 48 19.79 10.73 -15.25
N GLY A 49 20.09 9.48 -15.59
CA GLY A 49 19.85 8.91 -16.92
C GLY A 49 18.60 8.01 -17.00
N ALA A 50 17.87 7.83 -15.90
CA ALA A 50 16.67 7.01 -15.86
C ALA A 50 15.51 7.76 -16.52
N THR A 51 14.79 7.05 -17.38
CA THR A 51 13.58 7.53 -18.03
C THR A 51 12.39 6.68 -17.62
N SER A 52 11.19 7.22 -17.72
CA SER A 52 10.01 6.48 -17.28
C SER A 52 8.82 6.60 -18.22
N VAL A 53 7.94 5.62 -18.09
CA VAL A 53 6.64 5.57 -18.75
C VAL A 53 5.58 5.30 -17.70
N GLU A 54 4.56 6.14 -17.65
CA GLU A 54 3.41 5.93 -16.78
C GLU A 54 2.59 4.73 -17.29
N LYS A 55 2.15 3.88 -16.37
CA LYS A 55 1.39 2.68 -16.66
C LYS A 55 -0.01 2.84 -16.09
N GLU A 56 -1.01 2.53 -16.89
CA GLU A 56 -2.39 2.50 -16.41
C GLU A 56 -2.59 1.33 -15.41
N LEU A 57 -3.61 1.45 -14.56
CA LEU A 57 -3.97 0.42 -13.58
C LEU A 57 -4.70 -0.78 -14.17
N GLY A 58 -5.07 -0.70 -15.45
CA GLY A 58 -5.81 -1.72 -16.18
C GLY A 58 -5.44 -1.71 -17.66
N ALA A 59 -5.85 -2.76 -18.38
CA ALA A 59 -5.64 -2.86 -19.82
C ALA A 59 -6.68 -2.08 -20.64
N THR A 60 -7.81 -1.71 -20.01
CA THR A 60 -8.88 -0.92 -20.60
C THR A 60 -9.36 0.14 -19.61
N GLU A 61 -10.00 1.19 -20.12
CA GLU A 61 -10.53 2.30 -19.31
C GLU A 61 -11.53 1.82 -18.24
N GLU A 62 -12.34 0.81 -18.55
CA GLU A 62 -13.28 0.19 -17.59
C GLU A 62 -12.56 -0.57 -16.49
N VAL A 63 -11.47 -1.27 -16.82
CA VAL A 63 -10.63 -1.97 -15.83
C VAL A 63 -9.90 -0.95 -14.96
N VAL A 64 -9.45 0.17 -15.53
CA VAL A 64 -8.86 1.28 -14.77
C VAL A 64 -9.89 1.86 -13.79
N ARG A 65 -11.08 2.25 -14.26
CA ARG A 65 -12.15 2.79 -13.39
C ARG A 65 -12.60 1.82 -12.31
N ALA A 66 -12.74 0.54 -12.65
CA ALA A 66 -13.08 -0.50 -11.68
C ALA A 66 -11.97 -0.67 -10.64
N THR A 67 -10.71 -0.62 -11.06
CA THR A 67 -9.54 -0.74 -10.18
C THR A 67 -9.42 0.48 -9.28
N GLU A 68 -9.57 1.70 -9.80
CA GLU A 68 -9.60 2.93 -9.01
C GLU A 68 -10.73 2.92 -7.98
N LYS A 69 -11.92 2.43 -8.36
CA LYS A 69 -13.06 2.29 -7.45
C LYS A 69 -12.81 1.24 -6.36
N ILE A 70 -12.18 0.12 -6.70
CA ILE A 70 -11.84 -0.94 -5.74
C ILE A 70 -10.73 -0.48 -4.78
N LEU A 71 -9.75 0.27 -5.28
CA LEU A 71 -8.64 0.79 -4.48
C LEU A 71 -9.06 1.98 -3.61
N ASN A 72 -10.03 2.77 -4.08
CA ASN A 72 -10.55 3.99 -3.44
C ASN A 72 -9.42 4.91 -2.94
N VAL A 73 -8.40 5.08 -3.77
CA VAL A 73 -7.22 5.91 -3.47
C VAL A 73 -7.54 7.40 -3.57
N SER A 74 -6.74 8.20 -2.87
CA SER A 74 -6.72 9.67 -2.99
C SER A 74 -5.77 10.13 -4.10
N ASP A 75 -4.66 9.41 -4.29
CA ASP A 75 -3.74 9.57 -5.41
C ASP A 75 -3.01 8.25 -5.68
N TYR A 76 -2.53 8.03 -6.89
CA TYR A 76 -1.66 6.91 -7.21
C TYR A 76 -0.57 7.28 -8.21
N LEU A 77 0.50 6.50 -8.20
CA LEU A 77 1.56 6.57 -9.20
C LEU A 77 1.91 5.14 -9.62
N ASN A 78 1.80 4.84 -10.91
CA ASN A 78 2.23 3.56 -11.47
C ASN A 78 3.15 3.83 -12.66
N ARG A 79 4.42 3.47 -12.54
CA ARG A 79 5.43 3.94 -13.48
C ARG A 79 6.55 2.91 -13.64
N GLU A 80 6.90 2.62 -14.89
CA GLU A 80 8.05 1.80 -15.25
C GLU A 80 9.24 2.72 -15.56
N TYR A 81 10.33 2.57 -14.81
CA TYR A 81 11.61 3.21 -15.07
C TYR A 81 12.51 2.28 -15.86
N THR A 82 13.11 2.80 -16.92
CA THR A 82 14.25 2.18 -17.60
C THR A 82 15.51 2.91 -17.17
N LEU A 83 16.39 2.18 -16.49
CA LEU A 83 17.68 2.68 -16.01
C LEU A 83 18.66 2.80 -17.17
N SER A 84 19.74 3.56 -16.99
CA SER A 84 20.80 3.71 -18.00
C SER A 84 21.45 2.37 -18.39
N SER A 85 21.42 1.39 -17.48
CA SER A 85 21.87 0.02 -17.72
C SER A 85 20.94 -0.81 -18.62
N GLY A 86 19.78 -0.29 -18.99
CA GLY A 86 18.71 -1.02 -19.69
C GLY A 86 17.83 -1.88 -18.77
N LYS A 87 18.18 -2.03 -17.49
CA LYS A 87 17.34 -2.71 -16.50
C LYS A 87 16.07 -1.91 -16.22
N LYS A 88 14.98 -2.62 -15.88
CA LYS A 88 13.67 -2.02 -15.64
C LYS A 88 13.21 -2.21 -14.20
N LEU A 89 12.56 -1.18 -13.66
CA LEU A 89 11.93 -1.17 -12.35
C LEU A 89 10.52 -0.61 -12.49
N THR A 90 9.52 -1.26 -11.89
CA THR A 90 8.19 -0.68 -11.75
C THR A 90 8.04 -0.12 -10.34
N LEU A 91 7.71 1.16 -10.25
CA LEU A 91 7.28 1.81 -9.02
C LEU A 91 5.76 1.94 -9.03
N TYR A 92 5.14 1.44 -7.98
CA TYR A 92 3.73 1.62 -7.71
C TYR A 92 3.54 2.25 -6.32
N ILE A 93 2.77 3.34 -6.24
CA ILE A 93 2.41 4.01 -5.00
C ILE A 93 0.91 4.23 -4.99
N SER A 94 0.27 3.91 -3.87
CA SER A 94 -1.10 4.30 -3.55
C SER A 94 -1.09 5.16 -2.30
N TYR A 95 -1.84 6.26 -2.35
CA TYR A 95 -2.00 7.17 -1.23
C TYR A 95 -3.48 7.28 -0.82
N TRP A 96 -3.73 7.28 0.48
CA TRP A 96 -5.05 7.54 1.05
C TRP A 96 -4.94 8.68 2.06
N GLU A 97 -5.72 9.74 1.82
CA GLU A 97 -5.97 10.78 2.81
C GLU A 97 -6.68 10.20 4.05
N PRO A 98 -6.58 10.86 5.21
CA PRO A 98 -7.35 10.56 6.40
C PRO A 98 -8.82 10.25 6.09
N ALA A 99 -9.30 9.14 6.64
CA ALA A 99 -10.68 8.65 6.54
C ALA A 99 -11.13 8.23 5.12
N LYS A 100 -10.23 8.22 4.13
CA LYS A 100 -10.56 7.79 2.77
C LYS A 100 -10.93 6.31 2.69
N GLU A 101 -10.15 5.46 3.35
CA GLU A 101 -10.32 4.00 3.37
C GLU A 101 -9.93 3.46 4.76
N PRO A 102 -10.62 2.44 5.31
CA PRO A 102 -10.15 1.77 6.51
C PRO A 102 -8.85 1.00 6.28
N ILE A 103 -8.00 0.97 7.30
CA ILE A 103 -6.67 0.31 7.25
C ILE A 103 -6.81 -1.16 6.83
N GLU A 104 -7.85 -1.83 7.32
CA GLU A 104 -8.10 -3.25 7.08
C GLU A 104 -8.38 -3.57 5.62
N PHE A 105 -8.97 -2.62 4.88
CA PHE A 105 -9.24 -2.75 3.45
C PHE A 105 -8.04 -2.31 2.63
N ALA A 106 -7.43 -1.17 2.96
CA ALA A 106 -6.25 -0.69 2.25
C ALA A 106 -5.08 -1.70 2.29
N THR A 107 -4.89 -2.39 3.42
CA THR A 107 -3.86 -3.43 3.60
C THR A 107 -4.10 -4.70 2.77
N THR A 108 -5.29 -4.87 2.16
CA THR A 108 -5.56 -5.98 1.25
C THR A 108 -4.82 -5.86 -0.08
N HIS A 109 -4.43 -4.63 -0.45
CA HIS A 109 -3.80 -4.31 -1.74
C HIS A 109 -2.27 -4.50 -1.73
N THR A 110 -1.78 -5.40 -0.90
CA THR A 110 -0.37 -5.83 -0.89
C THR A 110 -0.15 -7.04 -1.80
N PRO A 111 1.07 -7.28 -2.32
CA PRO A 111 1.35 -8.44 -3.16
C PRO A 111 1.08 -9.75 -2.42
N ASP A 112 1.41 -9.78 -1.13
CA ASP A 112 1.15 -10.89 -0.21
C ASP A 112 -0.30 -11.37 -0.18
N ARG A 113 -1.25 -10.49 -0.47
CA ARG A 113 -2.68 -10.80 -0.42
C ARG A 113 -3.33 -10.68 -1.78
N CYS A 114 -3.20 -9.54 -2.44
CA CYS A 114 -3.79 -9.31 -3.75
C CYS A 114 -3.21 -10.24 -4.81
N TRP A 115 -1.88 -10.33 -4.95
CA TRP A 115 -1.30 -11.19 -5.99
C TRP A 115 -1.52 -12.66 -5.67
N VAL A 116 -1.30 -13.06 -4.41
CA VAL A 116 -1.49 -14.47 -3.99
C VAL A 116 -2.93 -14.93 -4.17
N ASN A 117 -3.92 -14.10 -3.81
CA ASN A 117 -5.33 -14.42 -4.05
C ASN A 117 -5.70 -14.47 -5.54
N ASN A 118 -4.92 -13.83 -6.41
CA ASN A 118 -5.07 -13.86 -7.87
C ASN A 118 -4.16 -14.89 -8.54
N GLY A 119 -3.69 -15.90 -7.80
CA GLY A 119 -2.99 -17.07 -8.34
C GLY A 119 -1.46 -16.94 -8.42
N TRP A 120 -0.87 -15.86 -7.89
CA TRP A 120 0.58 -15.81 -7.72
C TRP A 120 1.02 -16.66 -6.53
N VAL A 121 2.24 -17.18 -6.59
CA VAL A 121 2.86 -17.93 -5.50
C VAL A 121 4.06 -17.14 -4.99
N CYS A 122 4.09 -16.82 -3.69
CA CYS A 122 5.28 -16.24 -3.06
C CYS A 122 6.24 -17.36 -2.67
N ASN A 123 7.52 -17.20 -3.02
CA ASN A 123 8.58 -18.08 -2.52
C ASN A 123 8.86 -17.78 -1.04
N GLU A 124 8.44 -18.67 -0.15
CA GLU A 124 8.63 -18.53 1.30
C GLU A 124 10.11 -18.65 1.72
N GLN A 125 10.97 -19.29 0.93
CA GLN A 125 12.38 -19.50 1.28
C GLN A 125 13.23 -18.23 1.13
N THR A 126 12.86 -17.35 0.20
CA THR A 126 13.58 -16.10 -0.10
C THR A 126 12.90 -14.87 0.50
N ARG A 127 11.74 -15.06 1.13
CA ARG A 127 10.93 -14.01 1.74
C ARG A 127 11.65 -13.35 2.92
N ARG A 128 11.69 -12.01 2.92
CA ARG A 128 12.24 -11.22 4.04
C ARG A 128 11.16 -10.31 4.59
N THR A 129 10.80 -10.48 5.85
CA THR A 129 9.75 -9.67 6.50
C THR A 129 10.25 -8.30 6.96
N SER A 130 11.57 -8.13 7.04
CA SER A 130 12.25 -6.88 7.34
C SER A 130 13.58 -6.86 6.58
N ASP A 131 13.62 -6.09 5.50
CA ASP A 131 14.78 -5.94 4.63
C ASP A 131 15.24 -4.47 4.67
N ILE A 132 16.45 -4.26 5.18
CA ILE A 132 16.99 -2.92 5.40
C ILE A 132 17.68 -2.47 4.11
N LEU A 133 17.15 -1.41 3.50
CA LEU A 133 17.78 -0.73 2.37
C LEU A 133 18.59 0.46 2.89
N THR A 134 19.79 0.65 2.36
CA THR A 134 20.66 1.77 2.72
C THR A 134 20.87 2.68 1.53
N ILE A 135 20.88 3.98 1.77
CA ILE A 135 21.32 4.96 0.77
C ILE A 135 22.79 5.31 1.05
N GLU A 136 23.64 5.18 0.03
CA GLU A 136 25.06 5.59 0.13
C GLU A 136 25.17 7.08 0.46
N ASN A 137 26.02 7.41 1.44
CA ASN A 137 26.27 8.78 1.91
C ASN A 137 25.04 9.51 2.49
N ASN A 138 24.00 8.79 2.93
CA ASN A 138 22.85 9.37 3.61
C ASN A 138 22.83 9.00 5.10
N ILE A 139 22.60 10.00 5.95
CA ILE A 139 22.52 9.84 7.41
C ILE A 139 21.15 9.27 7.82
N ASN A 140 20.11 9.55 7.03
CA ASN A 140 18.75 9.11 7.34
C ASN A 140 18.54 7.65 6.95
N LYS A 141 18.08 6.84 7.90
CA LYS A 141 17.73 5.44 7.68
C LYS A 141 16.38 5.32 6.98
N ILE A 142 16.29 4.38 6.04
CA ILE A 142 15.03 3.98 5.42
C ILE A 142 14.34 2.94 6.30
N LYS A 143 13.02 3.09 6.45
CA LYS A 143 12.12 2.10 7.04
C LYS A 143 12.28 0.73 6.34
N PRO A 144 12.44 -0.38 7.05
CA PRO A 144 12.64 -1.69 6.42
C PRO A 144 11.48 -2.07 5.49
N ALA A 145 11.84 -2.67 4.35
CA ALA A 145 10.90 -3.19 3.37
C ALA A 145 10.48 -4.61 3.72
N ARG A 146 9.35 -5.06 3.16
CA ARG A 146 9.10 -6.48 2.97
C ARG A 146 9.58 -6.86 1.58
N TYR A 147 10.24 -8.00 1.47
CA TYR A 147 10.72 -8.56 0.22
C TYR A 147 10.08 -9.92 -0.06
N GLY A 148 9.72 -10.14 -1.32
CA GLY A 148 9.23 -11.43 -1.80
C GLY A 148 9.51 -11.65 -3.28
N GLU A 149 9.56 -12.91 -3.66
CA GLU A 149 9.67 -13.36 -5.04
C GLU A 149 8.35 -14.04 -5.39
N TYR A 150 7.66 -13.51 -6.39
CA TYR A 150 6.32 -13.94 -6.76
C TYR A 150 6.36 -14.56 -8.15
N THR A 151 5.76 -15.73 -8.28
CA THR A 151 5.69 -16.47 -9.54
C THR A 151 4.24 -16.63 -9.97
N PHE A 152 3.97 -16.36 -11.24
CA PHE A 152 2.70 -16.63 -11.89
C PHE A 152 2.89 -17.62 -13.01
N SER A 153 2.15 -18.73 -12.96
CA SER A 153 2.17 -19.76 -14.00
C SER A 153 0.81 -19.79 -14.68
N THR A 154 0.80 -19.79 -16.01
CA THR A 154 -0.39 -20.05 -16.80
C THR A 154 -0.67 -21.56 -16.83
N ASN A 155 -1.95 -21.94 -16.87
CA ASN A 155 -2.37 -23.34 -16.90
C ASN A 155 -2.19 -24.01 -18.28
N ASP A 156 -1.49 -23.35 -19.21
CA ASP A 156 -1.28 -23.84 -20.57
C ASP A 156 -0.10 -24.82 -20.69
N GLY A 157 0.72 -24.98 -19.65
CA GLY A 157 1.84 -25.92 -19.59
C GLY A 157 2.99 -25.61 -20.56
N ILE A 158 2.88 -24.55 -21.36
CA ILE A 158 3.82 -24.18 -22.43
C ILE A 158 4.55 -22.89 -22.07
N SER A 159 3.85 -21.93 -21.47
CA SER A 159 4.43 -20.63 -21.16
C SER A 159 5.36 -20.71 -19.96
N LYS A 160 6.51 -20.04 -20.05
CA LYS A 160 7.42 -19.93 -18.91
C LYS A 160 6.75 -19.15 -17.78
N PRO A 161 6.95 -19.55 -16.52
CA PRO A 161 6.40 -18.84 -15.38
C PRO A 161 6.96 -17.41 -15.32
N TYR A 162 6.09 -16.46 -15.03
CA TYR A 162 6.46 -15.06 -14.86
C TYR A 162 6.92 -14.83 -13.43
N ILE A 163 8.13 -14.29 -13.25
CA ILE A 163 8.71 -14.05 -11.92
C ILE A 163 8.84 -12.55 -11.68
N ARG A 164 8.45 -12.09 -10.49
CA ARG A 164 8.61 -10.72 -10.04
C ARG A 164 9.24 -10.66 -8.67
N TYR A 165 10.30 -9.88 -8.57
CA TYR A 165 11.00 -9.57 -7.33
C TYR A 165 10.43 -8.27 -6.81
N VAL A 166 9.99 -8.24 -5.55
CA VAL A 166 9.21 -7.12 -5.02
C VAL A 166 9.76 -6.68 -3.67
N TRP A 167 10.01 -5.38 -3.54
CA TRP A 167 10.04 -4.67 -2.26
C TRP A 167 8.74 -3.91 -2.08
N PHE A 168 8.17 -3.95 -0.89
CA PHE A 168 7.04 -3.10 -0.58
C PHE A 168 7.00 -2.64 0.88
N TRP A 169 6.31 -1.53 1.08
CA TRP A 169 6.05 -0.90 2.35
C TRP A 169 4.57 -0.57 2.45
N PHE A 170 4.02 -0.71 3.64
CA PHE A 170 2.71 -0.16 3.96
C PHE A 170 2.91 0.73 5.18
N ILE A 171 2.64 2.02 5.01
CA ILE A 171 2.88 3.06 6.00
C ILE A 171 1.54 3.60 6.46
N VAL A 172 1.35 3.68 7.78
CA VAL A 172 0.19 4.29 8.43
C VAL A 172 0.72 5.35 9.39
N ASP A 173 0.34 6.61 9.18
CA ASP A 173 0.77 7.74 10.02
C ASP A 173 2.30 7.80 10.22
N GLY A 174 3.04 7.66 9.11
CA GLY A 174 4.51 7.68 9.10
C GLY A 174 5.20 6.43 9.69
N LYS A 175 4.46 5.41 10.12
CA LYS A 175 5.01 4.16 10.71
C LYS A 175 4.73 2.96 9.81
N ILE A 176 5.65 1.99 9.81
CA ILE A 176 5.40 0.71 9.11
C ILE A 176 4.21 0.01 9.77
N TYR A 177 3.29 -0.45 8.95
CA TYR A 177 2.22 -1.33 9.38
C TYR A 177 2.73 -2.76 9.58
N GLU A 178 2.53 -3.29 10.78
CA GLU A 178 2.91 -4.66 11.11
C GLU A 178 1.79 -5.64 10.71
N PHE A 179 2.06 -6.43 9.67
CA PHE A 179 1.17 -7.51 9.27
C PHE A 179 1.25 -8.68 10.25
N THR A 180 0.11 -9.24 10.62
CA THR A 180 0.07 -10.48 11.41
C THR A 180 0.56 -11.66 10.56
N LYS A 181 1.21 -12.65 11.20
CA LYS A 181 1.81 -13.83 10.53
C LYS A 181 0.87 -14.56 9.58
N GLN A 182 -0.44 -14.49 9.82
CA GLN A 182 -1.41 -15.25 9.06
C GLN A 182 -2.02 -14.50 7.88
N ASN A 183 -1.94 -13.16 7.79
CA ASN A 183 -2.36 -12.27 6.68
C ASN A 183 -3.51 -12.72 5.75
N LYS A 184 -4.41 -13.60 6.23
CA LYS A 184 -5.42 -14.36 5.45
C LYS A 184 -6.79 -13.69 5.46
N GLY A 185 -6.94 -12.54 6.11
CA GLY A 185 -8.21 -11.85 6.25
C GLY A 185 -8.10 -10.58 7.09
N VAL A 186 -9.18 -9.79 7.09
CA VAL A 186 -9.36 -8.70 8.05
C VAL A 186 -9.48 -9.34 9.43
N SER A 187 -8.49 -9.16 10.30
CA SER A 187 -8.54 -9.69 11.67
C SER A 187 -9.56 -8.88 12.47
N PRO A 188 -10.64 -9.48 13.01
CA PRO A 188 -11.64 -8.76 13.80
C PRO A 188 -11.04 -8.08 15.04
N TYR A 189 -10.02 -8.70 15.64
CA TYR A 189 -9.26 -8.11 16.75
C TYR A 189 -8.48 -6.87 16.32
N LEU A 190 -7.82 -6.92 15.17
CA LEU A 190 -7.04 -5.79 14.65
C LEU A 190 -7.97 -4.65 14.21
N TRP A 191 -9.10 -4.99 13.59
CA TRP A 191 -10.17 -4.04 13.28
C TRP A 191 -10.72 -3.35 14.54
N LEU A 192 -11.01 -4.10 15.60
CA LEU A 192 -11.50 -3.52 16.86
C LEU A 192 -10.41 -2.66 17.53
N LYS A 193 -9.16 -3.12 17.57
CA LYS A 193 -8.03 -2.35 18.10
C LYS A 193 -7.85 -1.04 17.33
N ASN A 194 -7.86 -1.08 16.00
CA ASN A 194 -7.72 0.09 15.15
C ASN A 194 -8.92 1.03 15.33
N THR A 195 -10.14 0.50 15.32
CA THR A 195 -11.36 1.27 15.55
C THR A 195 -11.32 1.99 16.91
N LEU A 196 -10.91 1.31 17.99
CA LEU A 196 -10.77 1.93 19.32
C LEU A 196 -9.64 2.97 19.37
N THR A 197 -8.52 2.70 18.69
CA THR A 197 -7.37 3.62 18.64
C THR A 197 -7.72 4.91 17.89
N TYR A 198 -8.44 4.80 16.77
CA TYR A 198 -8.82 5.92 15.91
C TYR A 198 -10.24 6.44 16.15
N MET A 199 -10.93 5.97 17.20
CA MET A 199 -12.27 6.46 17.55
C MET A 199 -12.24 7.91 18.07
N ASN A 200 -11.15 8.27 18.77
CA ASN A 200 -10.94 9.61 19.35
C ASN A 200 -9.80 10.38 18.66
N GLN A 201 -9.19 9.83 17.62
CA GLN A 201 -8.12 10.44 16.83
C GLN A 201 -8.60 10.65 15.40
N LYS A 202 -8.03 11.63 14.68
CA LYS A 202 -8.25 11.70 13.22
C LYS A 202 -7.78 10.40 12.58
N ALA A 203 -8.52 9.92 11.58
CA ALA A 203 -8.11 8.74 10.83
C ALA A 203 -6.72 8.96 10.21
N PRO A 204 -5.83 7.96 10.19
CA PRO A 204 -4.46 8.16 9.74
C PRO A 204 -4.40 8.30 8.22
N GLU A 205 -3.39 9.01 7.74
CA GLU A 205 -3.00 8.91 6.33
C GLU A 205 -2.24 7.61 6.08
N MET A 206 -2.35 7.08 4.86
CA MET A 206 -1.73 5.81 4.50
C MET A 206 -1.01 5.87 3.16
N TYR A 207 0.10 5.14 3.07
CA TYR A 207 0.87 4.93 1.84
C TYR A 207 1.11 3.44 1.65
N PHE A 208 0.85 2.94 0.45
CA PHE A 208 1.39 1.68 0.00
C PHE A 208 2.41 1.97 -1.10
N ILE A 209 3.63 1.48 -0.94
CA ILE A 209 4.73 1.69 -1.89
C ILE A 209 5.26 0.31 -2.28
N ARG A 210 5.42 0.08 -3.58
CA ARG A 210 5.96 -1.14 -4.15
C ARG A 210 6.99 -0.80 -5.23
N VAL A 211 8.15 -1.41 -5.13
CA VAL A 211 9.14 -1.43 -6.21
C VAL A 211 9.31 -2.87 -6.63
N ASP A 212 9.21 -3.15 -7.92
CA ASP A 212 9.37 -4.49 -8.43
C ASP A 212 10.15 -4.54 -9.75
N SER A 213 10.65 -5.74 -10.09
CA SER A 213 11.43 -5.99 -11.31
C SER A 213 11.26 -7.43 -11.79
N ASP A 214 11.58 -7.66 -13.06
CA ASP A 214 11.78 -8.99 -13.66
C ASP A 214 13.18 -9.57 -13.32
N LYS A 215 14.05 -8.78 -12.70
CA LYS A 215 15.38 -9.18 -12.22
C LYS A 215 15.45 -9.14 -10.68
N PRO A 216 16.31 -9.97 -10.05
CA PRO A 216 16.53 -9.92 -8.61
C PRO A 216 16.84 -8.51 -8.11
N LEU A 217 16.02 -8.02 -7.18
CA LEU A 217 16.11 -6.64 -6.71
C LEU A 217 17.42 -6.33 -5.97
N ASP A 218 18.06 -7.35 -5.39
CA ASP A 218 19.36 -7.18 -4.73
C ASP A 218 20.46 -6.68 -5.69
N GLU A 219 20.33 -6.93 -7.00
CA GLU A 219 21.24 -6.41 -8.03
C GLU A 219 21.15 -4.88 -8.19
N PHE A 220 20.05 -4.26 -7.76
CA PHE A 220 19.82 -2.83 -7.91
C PHE A 220 20.32 -2.04 -6.70
N ARG A 221 20.63 -2.69 -5.57
CA ARG A 221 20.98 -2.01 -4.31
C ARG A 221 22.08 -0.97 -4.48
N LYS A 222 23.12 -1.25 -5.27
CA LYS A 222 24.25 -0.33 -5.48
C LYS A 222 24.11 0.55 -6.73
N ASN A 223 23.02 0.42 -7.47
CA ASN A 223 22.80 1.24 -8.66
C ASN A 223 22.46 2.68 -8.24
N ALA A 224 23.21 3.66 -8.76
CA ALA A 224 23.06 5.06 -8.37
C ALA A 224 21.67 5.65 -8.68
N GLU A 225 21.03 5.22 -9.78
CA GLU A 225 19.69 5.66 -10.14
C GLU A 225 18.64 5.05 -9.19
N PHE A 226 18.79 3.78 -8.82
CA PHE A 226 17.94 3.17 -7.81
C PHE A 226 18.12 3.81 -6.42
N GLN A 227 19.37 4.13 -6.05
CA GLN A 227 19.69 4.85 -4.82
C GLN A 227 19.03 6.25 -4.80
N GLN A 228 19.03 6.95 -5.94
CA GLN A 228 18.33 8.22 -6.09
C GLN A 228 16.80 8.06 -5.99
N LEU A 229 16.23 6.99 -6.55
CA LEU A 229 14.81 6.66 -6.39
C LEU A 229 14.46 6.42 -4.91
N LEU A 230 15.27 5.63 -4.20
CA LEU A 230 15.11 5.41 -2.76
C LEU A 230 15.18 6.73 -1.98
N LYS A 231 16.04 7.66 -2.39
CA LYS A 231 16.11 8.99 -1.77
C LYS A 231 14.79 9.75 -1.94
N TYR A 232 14.21 9.79 -3.13
CA TYR A 232 12.91 10.43 -3.35
C TYR A 232 11.80 9.80 -2.50
N LEU A 233 11.75 8.46 -2.43
CA LEU A 233 10.80 7.76 -1.56
C LEU A 233 11.06 8.03 -0.07
N GLY A 234 12.33 8.15 0.33
CA GLY A 234 12.75 8.53 1.67
C GLY A 234 12.29 9.93 2.06
N ASP A 235 12.54 10.91 1.21
CA ASP A 235 12.16 12.32 1.39
C ASP A 235 10.62 12.46 1.48
N MET A 236 9.90 11.66 0.70
CA MET A 236 8.43 11.58 0.71
C MET A 236 7.90 11.00 2.02
N ILE A 237 8.33 9.78 2.41
CA ILE A 237 7.77 9.11 3.61
C ILE A 237 8.65 8.00 4.20
N LEU A 238 9.59 7.42 3.44
CA LEU A 238 10.29 6.21 3.88
C LEU A 238 11.45 6.44 4.85
N PHE A 239 11.91 7.68 5.10
CA PHE A 239 12.89 7.89 6.17
C PHE A 239 12.29 7.68 7.57
N GLU A 240 13.09 7.15 8.49
CA GLU A 240 12.71 7.07 9.90
C GLU A 240 12.36 8.47 10.45
N GLY A 241 11.31 8.55 11.28
CA GLY A 241 10.82 9.83 11.82
C GLY A 241 10.09 10.76 10.83
N LYS A 242 10.08 10.47 9.52
CA LYS A 242 9.25 11.24 8.57
C LYS A 242 7.77 11.05 8.86
N LYS A 243 7.06 12.18 8.86
CA LYS A 243 5.61 12.27 8.85
C LYS A 243 5.15 12.39 7.40
N GLY A 244 3.94 11.94 7.12
CA GLY A 244 3.38 12.08 5.79
C GLY A 244 2.95 13.51 5.50
N ARG A 245 2.22 13.66 4.40
CA ARG A 245 1.83 14.94 3.81
C ARG A 245 1.08 15.83 4.80
N ILE A 246 0.23 15.25 5.64
CA ILE A 246 -0.70 16.00 6.50
C ILE A 246 -0.14 16.14 7.93
N GLY A 247 0.95 15.43 8.25
CA GLY A 247 1.54 15.42 9.59
C GLY A 247 0.86 14.40 10.51
N ASP A 248 1.01 14.57 11.83
CA ASP A 248 0.40 13.64 12.79
C ASP A 248 -1.12 13.77 12.79
N ALA A 249 -1.82 12.63 12.86
CA ALA A 249 -3.18 12.59 13.34
C ALA A 249 -3.24 13.02 14.82
N LYS A 250 -3.46 14.32 15.08
CA LYS A 250 -3.83 14.82 16.42
C LYS A 250 -5.30 14.58 16.72
#